data_AF-A0A3M0WSV4-F1
#
_entry.id   AF-A0A3M0WSV4-F1
#
_cell.length_a   1.000
_cell.length_b   1.000
_cell.length_c   1.000
_cell.angle_alpha   90.00
_cell.angle_beta   90.00
_cell.angle_gamma   90.00
#
_symmetry.space_group_name_H-M   'P 1'
#
loop_
_entity.id
_entity.type
_entity.pdbx_description
1 polymer ?
#
loop_
_entity_poly.entity_id
_entity_poly.type
_entity_poly.pdbx_seq_one_letter_code
_entity_poly.pdbx_strand_id
1 'polypeptide(L)'
;MEKLWSPWRSNYISSFKDKTGDEKCVFCNVEEKNVEDDDTLLVYKGKKCFVMLNLYPYNNGHLMIIPYRHLSDFNSLSDEEKSEIMELQGKMIDALTIVMKPQGFNLGANIGKAAGAGIDQHLHFHVLPRWMGDTNFMPALGEVKVISQDLLETKKKLIEALESLK
;
A
#
# COMPACT_ATOMS: atom_id res chain seq x y z
N MET A 1 7.20 19.87 30.44
CA MET A 1 6.80 18.76 29.55
C MET A 1 6.61 19.37 28.17
N GLU A 2 7.48 19.05 27.23
CA GLU A 2 7.30 19.50 25.84
C GLU A 2 6.04 18.86 25.27
N LYS A 3 5.14 19.68 24.73
CA LYS A 3 3.89 19.22 24.13
C LYS A 3 4.11 19.08 22.64
N LEU A 4 4.19 17.84 22.15
CA LEU A 4 4.19 17.54 20.73
C LEU A 4 2.74 17.41 20.25
N TRP A 5 2.36 18.28 19.32
CA TRP A 5 1.04 18.27 18.69
C TRP A 5 1.13 17.52 17.37
N SER A 6 0.06 16.82 16.98
CA SER A 6 -0.06 16.14 15.69
C SER A 6 -1.22 16.71 14.86
N PRO A 7 -1.12 17.95 14.32
CA PRO A 7 -2.22 18.61 13.63
C PRO A 7 -2.76 17.82 12.43
N TRP A 8 -1.90 17.06 11.74
CA TRP A 8 -2.29 16.19 10.62
C TRP A 8 -3.33 15.13 11.02
N ARG A 9 -3.31 14.69 12.29
CA ARG A 9 -4.22 13.67 12.82
C ARG A 9 -5.68 14.15 12.80
N SER A 10 -5.92 15.44 12.99
CA SER A 10 -7.28 16.02 12.93
C SER A 10 -7.86 15.96 11.51
N ASN A 11 -7.03 16.20 10.49
CA ASN A 11 -7.44 16.10 9.09
C ASN A 11 -7.71 14.63 8.70
N TYR A 12 -6.86 13.70 9.15
CA TYR A 12 -7.04 12.27 8.94
C TYR A 12 -8.31 11.73 9.63
N ILE A 13 -8.61 12.15 10.86
CA ILE A 13 -9.85 11.73 11.55
C ILE A 13 -11.09 12.24 10.83
N SER A 14 -11.00 13.43 10.23
CA SER A 14 -12.14 14.06 9.54
C SER A 14 -12.47 13.38 8.21
N SER A 15 -11.49 12.77 7.53
CA SER A 15 -11.71 12.07 6.25
C SER A 15 -12.50 10.76 6.37
N PHE A 16 -12.65 10.21 7.59
CA PHE A 16 -13.50 9.05 7.85
C PHE A 16 -15.00 9.37 7.91
N LYS A 17 -15.40 10.65 7.98
CA LYS A 17 -16.81 11.02 8.15
C LYS A 17 -17.65 10.89 6.88
N ASP A 18 -17.04 10.74 5.70
CA ASP A 18 -17.74 10.95 4.41
C ASP A 18 -17.81 9.74 3.47
N LYS A 19 -17.59 8.49 3.92
CA LYS A 19 -17.67 7.32 3.02
C LYS A 19 -18.69 6.28 3.46
N THR A 20 -19.97 6.62 3.35
CA THR A 20 -21.06 5.65 3.23
C THR A 20 -21.40 5.44 1.76
N GLY A 21 -21.25 4.20 1.29
CA GLY A 21 -21.94 3.70 0.09
C GLY A 21 -21.24 3.96 -1.25
N ASP A 22 -20.58 2.93 -1.76
CA ASP A 22 -20.76 2.52 -3.16
C ASP A 22 -20.26 1.08 -3.33
N GLU A 23 -21.05 0.23 -3.96
CA GLU A 23 -20.74 -1.17 -4.29
C GLU A 23 -19.61 -1.31 -5.35
N LYS A 24 -18.88 -0.23 -5.63
CA LYS A 24 -17.84 -0.16 -6.66
C LYS A 24 -16.47 -0.48 -6.07
N CYS A 25 -15.73 -1.33 -6.76
CA CYS A 25 -14.37 -1.66 -6.39
C CYS A 25 -13.46 -0.42 -6.38
N VAL A 26 -12.77 -0.18 -5.27
CA VAL A 26 -11.89 0.98 -5.07
C VAL A 26 -10.67 1.02 -6.01
N PHE A 27 -10.35 -0.10 -6.65
CA PHE A 27 -9.20 -0.25 -7.54
C PHE A 27 -9.53 -0.01 -9.01
N CYS A 28 -10.78 -0.21 -9.44
CA CYS A 28 -11.13 -0.21 -10.86
C CYS A 28 -10.99 1.15 -11.56
N ASN A 29 -11.09 2.27 -10.83
CA ASN A 29 -11.03 3.60 -11.43
C ASN A 29 -9.60 4.18 -11.48
N VAL A 30 -8.58 3.37 -11.20
CA VAL A 30 -7.20 3.86 -11.11
C VAL A 30 -6.62 4.27 -12.47
N GLU A 31 -7.15 3.75 -13.58
CA GLU A 31 -6.66 4.07 -14.91
C GLU A 31 -6.81 5.55 -15.24
N GLU A 32 -7.90 6.16 -14.77
CA GLU A 32 -8.22 7.59 -14.95
C GLU A 32 -7.39 8.49 -14.02
N LYS A 33 -6.69 7.93 -13.04
CA LYS A 33 -5.89 8.66 -12.05
C LYS A 33 -4.44 8.82 -12.48
N ASN A 34 -3.83 9.92 -12.05
CA ASN A 34 -2.41 10.19 -12.22
C ASN A 34 -1.64 9.90 -10.92
N VAL A 35 -0.41 9.42 -11.07
CA VAL A 35 0.54 9.19 -9.96
C VAL A 35 0.83 10.50 -9.22
N GLU A 36 0.81 11.63 -9.92
CA GLU A 36 1.06 12.96 -9.36
C GLU A 36 -0.11 13.50 -8.51
N ASP A 37 -1.31 12.90 -8.60
CA ASP A 37 -2.49 13.42 -7.91
C ASP A 37 -2.40 13.16 -6.40
N ASP A 38 -2.36 14.22 -5.58
CA ASP A 38 -2.28 14.12 -4.11
C ASP A 38 -3.57 13.52 -3.47
N ASP A 39 -4.68 13.40 -4.22
CA ASP A 39 -5.91 12.72 -3.77
C ASP A 39 -5.84 11.19 -3.89
N THR A 40 -4.77 10.65 -4.48
CA THR A 40 -4.57 9.21 -4.64
C THR A 40 -3.30 8.72 -3.95
N LEU A 41 -3.35 7.46 -3.50
CA LEU A 41 -2.19 6.74 -2.98
C LEU A 41 -1.45 5.96 -4.06
N LEU A 42 -1.65 6.32 -5.34
CA LEU A 42 -0.99 5.70 -6.48
C LEU A 42 0.50 6.06 -6.52
N VAL A 43 1.37 5.06 -6.66
CA VAL A 43 2.84 5.21 -6.65
C VAL A 43 3.42 4.89 -8.03
N TYR A 44 2.87 3.92 -8.75
CA TYR A 44 3.42 3.49 -10.03
C TYR A 44 2.34 2.89 -10.93
N LYS A 45 2.43 3.13 -12.24
CA LYS A 45 1.60 2.50 -13.28
C LYS A 45 2.49 1.65 -14.19
N GLY A 46 2.25 0.35 -14.20
CA GLY A 46 2.84 -0.60 -15.14
C GLY A 46 1.95 -0.78 -16.37
N LYS A 47 2.17 -1.88 -17.10
CA LYS A 47 1.43 -2.24 -18.31
C LYS A 47 0.13 -2.99 -18.01
N LYS A 48 0.15 -3.90 -17.04
CA LYS A 48 -0.96 -4.77 -16.61
C LYS A 48 -1.30 -4.59 -15.13
N CYS A 49 -0.35 -4.09 -14.35
CA CYS A 49 -0.48 -3.86 -12.92
C CYS A 49 -0.09 -2.45 -12.53
N PHE A 50 -0.57 -2.01 -11.38
CA PHE A 50 -0.23 -0.72 -10.77
C PHE A 50 0.09 -0.92 -9.28
N VAL A 51 0.74 0.07 -8.68
CA VAL A 51 1.17 0.02 -7.27
C VAL A 51 0.59 1.18 -6.50
N MET A 52 -0.03 0.89 -5.35
CA MET A 52 -0.56 1.89 -4.43
C MET A 52 -0.07 1.66 -3.01
N LEU A 53 0.01 2.73 -2.21
CA LEU A 53 0.11 2.59 -0.75
C LEU A 53 -1.21 2.10 -0.17
N ASN A 54 -1.12 1.24 0.84
CA ASN A 54 -2.27 0.84 1.62
C ASN A 54 -2.68 1.99 2.56
N LEU A 55 -3.95 2.39 2.50
CA LEU A 55 -4.52 3.41 3.39
C LEU A 55 -4.48 2.98 4.87
N TYR A 56 -4.52 1.68 5.13
CA TYR A 56 -4.46 1.06 6.46
C TYR A 56 -3.18 0.21 6.58
N PRO A 57 -2.00 0.83 6.67
CA PRO A 57 -0.73 0.13 6.63
C PRO A 57 -0.45 -0.66 7.92
N TYR A 58 0.08 -1.88 7.82
CA TYR A 58 0.61 -2.60 9.00
C TYR A 58 1.92 -1.98 9.51
N ASN A 59 2.76 -1.55 8.57
CA ASN A 59 3.96 -0.76 8.78
C ASN A 59 4.01 0.33 7.73
N ASN A 60 4.71 1.42 8.03
CA ASN A 60 4.95 2.46 7.05
C ASN A 60 5.63 1.90 5.79
N GLY A 61 5.24 2.37 4.61
CA GLY A 61 5.70 1.84 3.32
C GLY A 61 4.98 0.56 2.87
N HIS A 62 3.87 0.18 3.50
CA HIS A 62 3.03 -0.93 3.03
C HIS A 62 2.41 -0.61 1.67
N LEU A 63 2.85 -1.33 0.64
CA LEU A 63 2.38 -1.20 -0.74
C LEU A 63 1.53 -2.40 -1.15
N MET A 64 0.68 -2.17 -2.14
CA MET A 64 -0.12 -3.18 -2.82
C MET A 64 0.13 -3.08 -4.32
N ILE A 65 0.37 -4.22 -4.96
CA ILE A 65 0.46 -4.37 -6.42
C ILE A 65 -0.83 -5.02 -6.89
N ILE A 66 -1.53 -4.38 -7.81
CA ILE A 66 -2.89 -4.75 -8.21
C ILE A 66 -2.95 -4.86 -9.74
N PRO A 67 -3.51 -5.94 -10.32
CA PRO A 67 -3.78 -5.99 -11.75
C PRO A 67 -4.90 -5.01 -12.10
N TYR A 68 -4.83 -4.36 -13.27
CA TYR A 68 -5.92 -3.49 -13.75
C TYR A 68 -7.23 -4.26 -13.89
N ARG A 69 -7.16 -5.51 -14.35
CA ARG A 69 -8.32 -6.38 -14.51
C ARG A 69 -8.90 -6.76 -13.15
N HIS A 70 -10.21 -6.57 -12.99
CA HIS A 70 -10.95 -6.96 -11.80
C HIS A 70 -11.15 -8.47 -11.75
N LEU A 71 -10.39 -9.14 -10.88
CA LEU A 71 -10.48 -10.59 -10.69
C LEU A 71 -10.11 -10.98 -9.25
N SER A 72 -10.76 -12.00 -8.73
CA SER A 72 -10.57 -12.52 -7.37
C SER A 72 -9.82 -13.86 -7.31
N ASP A 73 -9.80 -14.59 -8.41
CA ASP A 73 -9.13 -15.89 -8.52
C ASP A 73 -7.71 -15.75 -9.05
N PHE A 74 -6.74 -16.24 -8.28
CA PHE A 74 -5.32 -16.22 -8.63
C PHE A 74 -5.02 -17.00 -9.92
N ASN A 75 -5.71 -18.11 -10.17
CA ASN A 75 -5.45 -18.93 -11.35
C ASN A 75 -5.93 -18.26 -12.65
N SER A 76 -6.80 -17.26 -12.52
CA SER A 76 -7.29 -16.48 -13.64
C SER A 76 -6.29 -15.43 -14.13
N LEU A 77 -5.18 -15.17 -13.42
CA LEU A 77 -4.12 -14.25 -13.86
C LEU A 77 -3.41 -14.78 -15.12
N SER A 78 -3.15 -13.88 -16.07
CA SER A 78 -2.29 -14.18 -17.23
C SER A 78 -0.82 -14.31 -16.80
N ASP A 79 0.00 -14.94 -17.63
CA ASP A 79 1.42 -15.09 -17.32
C ASP A 79 2.15 -13.75 -17.34
N GLU A 80 1.71 -12.79 -18.19
CA GLU A 80 2.22 -11.42 -18.17
C GLU A 80 1.83 -10.68 -16.89
N GLU A 81 0.60 -10.85 -16.39
CA GLU A 81 0.17 -10.26 -15.11
C GLU A 81 1.01 -10.84 -13.96
N LYS A 82 1.22 -12.16 -13.91
CA LYS A 82 2.05 -12.81 -12.89
C LYS A 82 3.51 -12.33 -12.94
N SER A 83 4.10 -12.24 -14.14
CA SER A 83 5.47 -11.75 -14.32
C SER A 83 5.60 -10.31 -13.84
N GLU A 84 4.69 -9.43 -14.27
CA GLU A 84 4.75 -8.02 -13.89
C GLU A 84 4.52 -7.82 -12.39
N ILE A 85 3.66 -8.61 -11.74
CA ILE A 85 3.52 -8.58 -10.27
C ILE A 85 4.86 -8.86 -9.59
N MET A 86 5.58 -9.91 -10.01
CA MET A 86 6.88 -10.26 -9.45
C MET A 86 7.94 -9.19 -9.71
N GLU A 87 7.98 -8.65 -10.94
CA GLU A 87 8.90 -7.56 -11.32
C GLU A 87 8.64 -6.30 -10.49
N LEU A 88 7.36 -5.94 -10.30
CA LEU A 88 6.98 -4.80 -9.48
C LEU A 88 7.30 -5.03 -8.00
N GLN A 89 7.19 -6.26 -7.47
CA GLN A 89 7.62 -6.56 -6.10
C GLN A 89 9.11 -6.24 -5.91
N GLY A 90 9.97 -6.71 -6.83
CA GLY A 90 11.40 -6.41 -6.81
C GLY A 90 11.66 -4.90 -6.88
N LYS A 91 11.02 -4.21 -7.83
CA LYS A 91 11.16 -2.76 -7.99
C LYS A 91 10.73 -1.97 -6.74
N MET A 92 9.65 -2.40 -6.08
CA MET A 92 9.18 -1.75 -4.86
C MET A 92 10.08 -2.03 -3.66
N ILE A 93 10.70 -3.22 -3.59
CA ILE A 93 11.74 -3.53 -2.59
C ILE A 93 12.92 -2.57 -2.73
N ASP A 94 13.41 -2.35 -3.95
CA ASP A 94 14.54 -1.45 -4.19
C ASP A 94 14.19 0.00 -3.79
N ALA A 95 13.02 0.49 -4.20
CA ALA A 95 12.55 1.83 -3.84
C ALA A 95 12.37 1.99 -2.32
N LEU A 96 11.73 1.04 -1.66
CA LEU A 96 11.58 1.05 -0.19
C LEU A 96 12.93 0.96 0.54
N THR A 97 13.90 0.25 -0.04
CA THR A 97 15.25 0.16 0.51
C THR A 97 15.96 1.50 0.50
N ILE A 98 15.84 2.25 -0.60
CA ILE A 98 16.37 3.62 -0.72
C ILE A 98 15.70 4.55 0.29
N VAL A 99 14.37 4.53 0.36
CA VAL A 99 13.59 5.50 1.15
C VAL A 99 13.66 5.23 2.65
N MET A 100 13.68 3.96 3.07
CA MET A 100 13.39 3.59 4.46
C MET A 100 14.40 2.66 5.11
N LYS A 101 15.26 1.98 4.33
CA LYS A 101 16.23 0.99 4.82
C LYS A 101 15.62 -0.06 5.77
N PRO A 102 14.55 -0.77 5.36
CA PRO A 102 14.02 -1.88 6.13
C PRO A 102 15.04 -3.02 6.27
N GLN A 103 14.89 -3.81 7.31
CA GLN A 103 15.77 -4.96 7.62
C GLN A 103 15.23 -6.27 7.03
N GLY A 104 14.03 -6.25 6.46
CA GLY A 104 13.42 -7.38 5.78
C GLY A 104 12.08 -7.01 5.16
N PHE A 105 11.44 -7.96 4.47
CA PHE A 105 10.15 -7.76 3.83
C PHE A 105 9.24 -8.99 4.01
N ASN A 106 7.94 -8.76 4.07
CA ASN A 106 6.95 -9.79 3.78
C ASN A 106 6.28 -9.49 2.44
N LEU A 107 6.16 -10.52 1.61
CA LEU A 107 5.46 -10.49 0.34
C LEU A 107 4.32 -11.51 0.39
N GLY A 108 3.14 -11.17 -0.12
CA GLY A 108 2.03 -12.14 -0.15
C GLY A 108 0.70 -11.55 -0.59
N ALA A 109 -0.31 -12.39 -0.70
CA ALA A 109 -1.68 -12.00 -0.99
C ALA A 109 -2.64 -12.86 -0.16
N ASN A 110 -3.75 -12.27 0.26
CA ASN A 110 -4.85 -13.00 0.89
C ASN A 110 -5.89 -13.30 -0.18
N ILE A 111 -6.20 -14.58 -0.42
CA ILE A 111 -7.14 -15.01 -1.46
C ILE A 111 -8.42 -15.52 -0.79
N GLY A 112 -9.52 -14.78 -0.99
CA GLY A 112 -10.82 -15.04 -0.39
C GLY A 112 -10.96 -14.55 1.05
N LYS A 113 -12.22 -14.36 1.50
CA LYS A 113 -12.54 -13.81 2.83
C LYS A 113 -11.92 -14.61 3.98
N ALA A 114 -11.90 -15.94 3.86
CA ALA A 114 -11.35 -16.83 4.89
C ALA A 114 -9.84 -16.63 5.12
N ALA A 115 -9.10 -16.17 4.10
CA ALA A 115 -7.69 -15.83 4.22
C ALA A 115 -7.44 -14.42 4.77
N GLY A 116 -8.49 -13.66 5.12
CA GLY A 116 -8.38 -12.30 5.62
C GLY A 116 -8.25 -11.24 4.54
N ALA A 117 -8.75 -11.50 3.32
CA ALA A 117 -8.82 -10.49 2.28
C ALA A 117 -9.87 -9.42 2.65
N GLY A 118 -9.43 -8.18 2.90
CA GLY A 118 -10.32 -7.05 3.16
C GLY A 118 -11.12 -6.61 1.93
N ILE A 119 -10.54 -6.80 0.74
CA ILE A 119 -11.19 -6.65 -0.57
C ILE A 119 -11.01 -7.97 -1.30
N ASP A 120 -11.99 -8.85 -1.20
CA ASP A 120 -11.89 -10.23 -1.69
C ASP A 120 -12.24 -10.40 -3.18
N GLN A 121 -12.87 -9.38 -3.79
CA GLN A 121 -13.28 -9.43 -5.19
C GLN A 121 -12.19 -9.00 -6.19
N HIS A 122 -11.10 -8.38 -5.72
CA HIS A 122 -10.00 -7.92 -6.57
C HIS A 122 -8.65 -8.20 -5.92
N LEU A 123 -7.86 -9.06 -6.55
CA LEU A 123 -6.54 -9.46 -6.09
C LEU A 123 -5.62 -8.25 -5.89
N HIS A 124 -4.84 -8.31 -4.82
CA HIS A 124 -3.80 -7.34 -4.52
C HIS A 124 -2.68 -8.03 -3.73
N PHE A 125 -1.44 -7.72 -4.11
CA PHE A 125 -0.24 -8.36 -3.57
C PHE A 125 0.51 -7.36 -2.72
N HIS A 126 0.73 -7.71 -1.47
CA HIS A 126 1.34 -6.85 -0.48
C HIS A 126 2.87 -6.91 -0.55
N VAL A 127 3.48 -5.73 -0.39
CA VAL A 127 4.91 -5.55 -0.10
C VAL A 127 5.01 -4.82 1.22
N LEU A 128 5.49 -5.51 2.25
CA LEU A 128 5.50 -5.01 3.63
C LEU A 128 6.94 -4.90 4.15
N PRO A 129 7.50 -3.69 4.29
CA PRO A 129 8.80 -3.51 4.91
C PRO A 129 8.74 -3.82 6.42
N ARG A 130 9.81 -4.45 6.94
CA ARG A 130 9.93 -4.96 8.31
C ARG A 130 11.20 -4.49 8.99
N TRP A 131 11.12 -4.31 10.31
CA TRP A 131 12.25 -4.04 11.19
C TRP A 131 12.19 -4.96 12.41
N MET A 132 13.35 -5.30 12.95
CA MET A 132 13.44 -5.99 14.24
C MET A 132 12.77 -5.15 15.32
N GLY A 133 11.77 -5.72 16.00
CA GLY A 133 11.01 -5.03 17.04
C GLY A 133 9.96 -4.03 16.54
N ASP A 134 9.58 -4.08 15.26
CA ASP A 134 8.52 -3.22 14.72
C ASP A 134 7.14 -3.48 15.36
N THR A 135 6.94 -4.65 15.98
CA THR A 135 5.82 -4.94 16.87
C THR A 135 6.29 -4.87 18.32
N ASN A 136 5.78 -3.89 19.06
CA ASN A 136 6.03 -3.74 20.50
C ASN A 136 4.74 -4.03 21.31
N PHE A 137 4.74 -3.69 22.60
CA PHE A 137 3.58 -3.96 23.47
C PHE A 137 2.30 -3.21 23.05
N MET A 138 2.40 -2.07 22.35
CA MET A 138 1.24 -1.28 21.93
C MET A 138 0.33 -2.06 20.97
N PRO A 139 0.81 -2.59 19.83
CA PRO A 139 -0.03 -3.43 18.97
C PRO A 139 -0.31 -4.79 19.58
N ALA A 140 0.59 -5.35 20.39
CA ALA A 140 0.43 -6.71 20.93
C ALA A 140 -0.61 -6.81 22.06
N LEU A 141 -0.73 -5.77 22.91
CA LEU A 141 -1.62 -5.77 24.07
C LEU A 141 -2.73 -4.73 23.95
N GLY A 142 -2.46 -3.62 23.28
CA GLY A 142 -3.39 -2.50 23.15
C GLY A 142 -4.13 -2.45 21.82
N GLU A 143 -3.81 -3.35 20.87
CA GLU A 143 -4.38 -3.35 19.51
C GLU A 143 -4.20 -2.00 18.78
N VAL A 144 -3.17 -1.22 19.16
CA VAL A 144 -2.86 0.09 18.57
C VAL A 144 -1.47 0.07 17.94
N LYS A 145 -1.41 0.36 16.64
CA LYS A 145 -0.16 0.59 15.91
C LYS A 145 0.09 2.09 15.73
N VAL A 146 1.29 2.53 16.09
CA VAL A 146 1.76 3.90 15.81
C VAL A 146 2.49 3.90 14.49
N ILE A 147 2.02 4.68 13.52
CA ILE A 147 2.66 4.91 12.22
C ILE A 147 3.19 6.35 12.22
N SER A 148 4.51 6.49 12.07
CA SER A 148 5.22 7.75 12.34
C SER A 148 5.47 8.62 11.11
N GLN A 149 5.05 8.22 9.90
CA GLN A 149 5.15 9.05 8.70
C GLN A 149 3.79 9.23 8.05
N ASP A 150 3.66 10.36 7.36
CA ASP A 150 2.52 10.68 6.51
C ASP A 150 2.55 9.86 5.22
N LEU A 151 1.36 9.45 4.75
CA LEU A 151 1.23 8.62 3.55
C LEU A 151 1.57 9.38 2.27
N LEU A 152 1.22 10.66 2.17
CA LEU A 152 1.51 11.48 0.97
C LEU A 152 3.00 11.81 0.91
N GLU A 153 3.63 12.09 2.05
CA GLU A 153 5.08 12.26 2.11
C GLU A 153 5.81 10.97 1.70
N THR A 154 5.33 9.82 2.19
CA THR A 154 5.88 8.50 1.81
C THR A 154 5.72 8.24 0.32
N LYS A 155 4.54 8.55 -0.25
CA LYS A 155 4.27 8.46 -1.69
C LYS A 155 5.28 9.27 -2.49
N LYS A 156 5.50 10.54 -2.14
CA LYS A 156 6.41 11.45 -2.85
C LYS A 156 7.84 10.90 -2.87
N LYS A 157 8.34 10.47 -1.71
CA LYS A 157 9.69 9.86 -1.61
C LYS A 157 9.82 8.58 -2.43
N LEU A 158 8.77 7.76 -2.51
CA LEU A 158 8.77 6.56 -3.33
C LEU A 158 8.82 6.87 -4.82
N ILE A 159 8.07 7.87 -5.28
CA ILE A 159 8.09 8.32 -6.68
C ILE A 159 9.50 8.82 -7.05
N GLU A 160 10.10 9.67 -6.23
CA GLU A 160 11.47 10.17 -6.41
C GLU A 160 12.50 9.02 -6.46
N ALA A 161 12.38 8.04 -5.54
CA ALA A 161 13.26 6.88 -5.56
C ALA A 161 13.09 6.03 -6.83
N LEU A 162 11.87 5.87 -7.32
CA LEU A 162 11.59 5.13 -8.56
C LEU A 162 12.15 5.82 -9.81
N GLU A 163 12.23 7.15 -9.82
CA GLU A 163 12.88 7.90 -10.88
C GLU A 163 14.40 7.70 -10.86
N SER A 164 15.00 7.57 -9.68
CA SER A 164 16.44 7.32 -9.52
C SER A 164 16.89 5.91 -9.94
N LEU A 165 15.94 4.96 -10.04
CA LEU A 165 16.17 3.57 -10.45
C LEU A 165 16.05 3.35 -11.97
N LYS A 166 15.69 4.38 -12.75
CA LYS A 166 15.62 4.33 -14.22
C LYS A 166 17.00 4.48 -14.85
#